data_AF-A0A060XYC3-F1
#
_entry.id   AF-A0A060XYC3-F1
#
_cell.length_a   1.000
_cell.length_b   1.000
_cell.length_c   1.000
_cell.angle_alpha   90.00
_cell.angle_beta   90.00
_cell.angle_gamma   90.00
#
_symmetry.space_group_name_H-M   'P 1'
#
loop_
_entity.id
_entity.type
_entity.pdbx_description
1 polymer ?
#
loop_
_entity_poly.entity_id
_entity_poly.type
_entity_poly.pdbx_seq_one_letter_code
_entity_poly.pdbx_strand_id
1 'polypeptide(L)' 'MGLLGSAVLFSVLLQTLSAPTEDWQTATSIYDFSAKDIDGNEVSLEKYRGDVVIIVNVASK' A
#
# COMPACT_ATOMS: atom_id res chain seq x y z
N MET A 1 -24.82 -19.63 -32.37
CA MET A 1 -24.90 -18.42 -31.51
C MET A 1 -24.46 -18.70 -30.06
N GLY A 2 -23.42 -19.51 -29.82
CA GLY A 2 -23.12 -20.03 -28.46
C GLY A 2 -21.77 -19.63 -27.85
N LEU A 3 -20.87 -18.98 -28.59
CA LEU A 3 -19.50 -18.73 -28.11
C LEU A 3 -19.25 -17.31 -27.56
N LEU A 4 -20.15 -16.36 -27.81
CA LEU A 4 -20.02 -14.98 -27.33
C LEU A 4 -20.39 -14.82 -25.85
N GLY A 5 -21.29 -15.65 -25.31
CA GLY A 5 -21.71 -15.56 -23.90
C GLY A 5 -20.66 -16.04 -22.90
N SER A 6 -19.88 -17.07 -23.25
CA SER A 6 -18.86 -17.65 -22.37
C SER A 6 -17.66 -16.72 -22.17
N ALA A 7 -17.21 -16.04 -23.24
CA ALA A 7 -16.09 -15.10 -23.16
C ALA A 7 -16.41 -13.87 -22.28
N VAL A 8 -17.67 -13.40 -22.31
CA VAL A 8 -18.12 -12.28 -21.45
C VAL A 8 -18.17 -12.71 -19.99
N LEU A 9 -18.71 -13.90 -19.68
CA LEU A 9 -18.73 -14.43 -18.31
C LEU A 9 -17.32 -14.69 -17.76
N PHE A 10 -16.41 -15.21 -18.58
CA PHE A 10 -15.01 -15.44 -18.21
C PHE A 10 -14.25 -14.13 -17.94
N SER A 11 -14.53 -13.08 -18.72
CA SER A 11 -13.90 -11.77 -18.55
C SER A 11 -14.35 -11.06 -17.27
N VAL A 12 -15.61 -11.25 -16.84
CA VAL A 12 -16.13 -10.69 -15.59
C VAL A 12 -15.57 -11.44 -14.37
N LEU A 13 -15.42 -12.77 -14.45
CA LEU A 13 -14.85 -13.59 -13.38
C LEU A 13 -13.37 -13.26 -13.10
N LEU A 14 -12.61 -12.86 -14.12
CA LEU A 14 -11.19 -12.52 -13.98
C LEU A 14 -10.97 -11.17 -13.26
N GLN A 15 -11.89 -10.22 -13.40
CA GLN A 15 -11.77 -8.88 -12.80
C GLN A 15 -11.92 -8.91 -11.26
N THR A 16 -12.66 -9.87 -10.71
CA THR A 16 -12.88 -9.99 -9.25
C THR A 16 -11.73 -10.66 -8.50
N LEU A 17 -10.70 -11.15 -9.21
CA LEU A 17 -9.53 -11.82 -8.63
C LEU A 17 -8.32 -10.88 -8.47
N SER A 18 -8.47 -9.61 -8.80
CA SER A 18 -7.44 -8.59 -8.58
C SER A 18 -7.11 -8.52 -7.08
N ALA A 19 -5.83 -8.61 -6.71
CA ALA A 19 -5.42 -8.50 -5.32
C ALA A 19 -5.91 -7.17 -4.71
N PRO A 20 -6.36 -7.16 -3.45
CA PRO A 20 -6.68 -5.91 -2.77
C PRO A 20 -5.46 -4.99 -2.82
N THR A 21 -5.70 -3.71 -3.04
CA THR A 21 -4.65 -2.69 -2.97
C THR A 21 -4.15 -2.61 -1.54
N GLU A 22 -2.85 -2.83 -1.35
CA GLU A 22 -2.17 -2.67 -0.06
C GLU A 22 -2.18 -1.18 0.35
N ASP A 23 -2.21 -0.91 1.65
CA ASP A 23 -2.36 0.45 2.18
C ASP A 23 -1.27 1.41 1.66
N TRP A 24 -0.04 0.92 1.47
CA TRP A 24 1.07 1.73 0.94
C TRP A 24 0.89 2.12 -0.53
N GLN A 25 0.07 1.39 -1.30
CA GLN A 25 -0.19 1.68 -2.71
C GLN A 25 -1.15 2.84 -2.92
N THR A 26 -1.98 3.15 -1.91
CA THR A 26 -2.95 4.25 -1.94
C THR A 26 -2.56 5.42 -1.05
N ALA A 27 -1.48 5.29 -0.27
CA ALA A 27 -0.93 6.34 0.57
C ALA A 27 -0.51 7.57 -0.25
N THR A 28 -0.78 8.76 0.29
CA THR A 28 -0.51 10.04 -0.38
C THR A 28 0.55 10.86 0.33
N SER A 29 0.83 10.54 1.59
CA SER A 29 1.79 11.23 2.42
C SER A 29 2.56 10.25 3.31
N ILE A 30 3.75 10.66 3.76
CA ILE A 30 4.49 9.95 4.82
C ILE A 30 3.69 9.87 6.13
N TYR A 31 2.74 10.79 6.34
CA TYR A 31 1.92 10.84 7.54
C TYR A 31 0.89 9.69 7.64
N ASP A 32 0.63 9.00 6.53
CA ASP A 32 -0.27 7.84 6.47
C ASP A 32 0.38 6.58 7.08
N PHE A 33 1.65 6.67 7.50
CA PHE A 33 2.44 5.55 7.99
C PHE A 33 2.77 5.67 9.48
N SER A 34 2.93 4.49 10.10
CA SER A 34 3.56 4.32 11.40
C SER A 34 4.82 3.45 11.25
N ALA A 35 5.79 3.67 12.11
CA ALA A 35 7.02 2.89 12.15
C ALA A 35 7.32 2.45 13.59
N LYS A 36 7.97 1.29 13.72
CA LYS A 36 8.49 0.82 15.00
C LYS A 36 9.78 1.58 15.32
N ASP A 37 9.84 2.21 16.48
CA ASP A 37 11.07 2.84 16.96
C ASP A 37 12.08 1.80 17.50
N ILE A 38 13.26 2.27 17.92
CA ILE A 38 14.36 1.44 18.44
C ILE A 38 13.96 0.71 19.74
N ASP A 39 13.06 1.30 20.52
CA ASP A 39 12.57 0.74 21.78
C ASP A 39 11.39 -0.23 21.55
N GLY A 40 10.89 -0.29 20.32
CA GLY A 40 9.86 -1.21 19.87
C GLY A 40 8.44 -0.67 19.92
N ASN A 41 8.26 0.63 20.16
CA ASN A 41 6.96 1.27 20.15
C ASN A 41 6.52 1.57 18.72
N GLU A 42 5.23 1.44 18.45
CA GLU A 42 4.64 1.94 17.20
C GLU A 42 4.47 3.46 17.29
N VAL A 43 5.09 4.18 16.37
CA VAL A 43 5.09 5.65 16.32
C VAL A 43 4.56 6.11 14.98
N SER A 44 3.50 6.92 15.00
CA SER A 44 2.97 7.57 13.79
C SER A 44 3.94 8.63 13.28
N LEU A 45 4.16 8.68 11.96
CA LEU A 45 4.97 9.72 11.32
C LEU A 45 4.28 11.09 11.26
N GLU A 46 2.98 11.15 11.59
CA GLU A 46 2.22 12.41 11.77
C GLU A 46 2.92 13.39 12.73
N LYS A 47 3.69 12.87 13.71
CA LYS A 47 4.45 13.68 14.67
C LYS A 47 5.43 14.66 14.04
N TYR A 48 5.83 14.46 12.78
CA TYR A 48 6.78 15.31 12.06
C TYR A 48 6.08 16.32 11.13
N ARG A 49 4.76 16.49 11.25
CA ARG A 49 4.02 17.44 10.41
C ARG A 49 4.53 18.86 10.61
N GLY A 50 4.91 19.49 9.50
CA GLY A 50 5.43 20.86 9.48
C GLY A 50 6.96 20.94 9.48
N ASP A 51 7.64 19.83 9.72
CA ASP A 51 9.10 19.75 9.64
C ASP A 51 9.58 19.31 8.25
N VAL A 52 10.80 19.69 7.90
CA VAL A 52 11.51 19.11 6.76
C VAL A 52 12.14 17.78 7.20
N VAL A 53 11.71 16.68 6.59
CA VAL A 53 12.13 15.32 6.97
C VAL A 53 13.00 14.69 5.88
N ILE A 54 14.08 14.01 6.27
CA ILE A 54 14.91 13.19 5.39
C ILE A 54 14.76 11.72 5.82
N ILE A 55 14.30 10.87 4.90
CA ILE A 55 14.21 9.42 5.10
C ILE A 55 15.44 8.77 4.48
N VAL A 56 16.17 7.99 5.26
CA VAL A 56 17.39 7.29 4.82
C VAL A 56 17.25 5.79 5.03
N ASN A 57 17.68 5.01 4.04
CA ASN A 57 17.93 3.58 4.21
C ASN A 57 19.37 3.43 4.71
N VAL A 58 19.55 2.77 5.86
CA VAL A 58 20.86 2.49 6.45
C VAL A 58 21.09 0.98 6.51
N ALA A 59 22.33 0.55 6.29
CA ALA A 59 22.76 -0.84 6.45
C ALA A 59 23.99 -0.88 7.35
N SER A 60 23.95 -1.68 8.40
CA SER A 60 25.10 -1.97 9.27
C SER A 60 25.75 -3.31 8.91
N LYS A 61 27.04 -3.44 9.20
CA LYS A 61 27.83 -4.66 8.96
C LYS A 61 27.59 -5.71 10.04
#